data_AF-A0A370LS98-F1
#
_entry.id   AF-A0A370LS98-F1
#
_cell.length_a   1.000
_cell.length_b   1.000
_cell.length_c   1.000
_cell.angle_alpha   90.00
_cell.angle_beta   90.00
_cell.angle_gamma   90.00
#
_symmetry.space_group_name_H-M   'P 1'
#
loop_
_entity.id
_entity.type
_entity.pdbx_description
1 polymer ?
#
loop_
_entity_poly.entity_id
_entity_poly.type
_entity_poly.pdbx_seq_one_letter_code
_entity_poly.pdbx_strand_id
1 'polypeptide(L)'
;MPRIDSITPVQYNSLWPYHHQYDNLPLQHILARQTLINLAVDQNTEVLEEAKGSAGTLSNRLAQTTEESGELKSIAVDASLHNIGAHTDGSYGGTDYVRMTQSERDKLALVSDEASAIQIQFETISDIVLFTDDLVVIADSPTVSWNVESPSVVTANFAFPVSAAHEHTYDAIPVHANISSPDYINYKTTSTSTAFVTGSLRVYINGIRISESDTTLVYSGSPSGTWTATSFTGDAVNGTFALNRAIDSGDTIIIDFDRSLT
;
A
#
# COMPACT_ATOMS: atom_id res chain seq x y z
N MET A 1 -3.70 2.97 31.16
CA MET A 1 -2.42 3.03 30.42
C MET A 1 -1.75 4.38 30.67
N PRO A 2 -0.41 4.50 30.55
CA PRO A 2 0.23 5.81 30.51
C PRO A 2 -0.32 6.61 29.33
N ARG A 3 -0.66 7.88 29.56
CA ARG A 3 -1.15 8.83 28.55
C ARG A 3 -0.04 9.18 27.58
N ILE A 4 0.15 8.38 26.53
CA ILE A 4 1.20 8.60 25.52
C ILE A 4 0.98 9.93 24.79
N ASP A 5 -0.27 10.38 24.71
CA ASP A 5 -0.72 11.71 24.25
C ASP A 5 -0.16 12.87 25.10
N SER A 6 0.31 12.63 26.32
CA SER A 6 0.94 13.65 27.16
C SER A 6 2.42 13.90 26.84
N ILE A 7 3.03 13.07 25.98
CA ILE A 7 4.41 13.25 25.54
C ILE A 7 4.43 14.26 24.39
N THR A 8 5.08 15.40 24.60
CA THR A 8 5.19 16.42 23.56
C THR A 8 5.96 15.86 22.36
N PRO A 9 5.41 15.94 21.13
CA PRO A 9 6.12 15.53 19.93
C PRO A 9 7.41 16.31 19.75
N VAL A 10 8.49 15.60 19.46
CA VAL A 10 9.73 16.24 18.99
C VAL A 10 9.64 16.30 17.48
N GLN A 11 9.50 17.50 16.93
CA GLN A 11 9.53 17.76 15.48
C GLN A 11 10.62 18.77 15.16
N TYR A 12 11.24 18.62 14.00
CA TYR A 12 12.22 19.57 13.51
C TYR A 12 11.55 20.87 13.06
N ASN A 13 12.10 22.01 13.46
CA ASN A 13 11.63 23.33 13.00
C ASN A 13 12.40 23.79 11.75
N SER A 14 11.90 24.83 11.09
CA SER A 14 12.48 25.37 9.85
C SER A 14 13.83 26.06 10.02
N LEU A 15 14.23 26.40 11.25
CA LEU A 15 15.51 27.06 11.57
C LEU A 15 16.61 26.07 11.94
N TRP A 16 16.29 24.79 12.04
CA TRP A 16 17.25 23.74 12.37
C TRP A 16 17.98 23.25 11.11
N PRO A 17 19.18 22.67 11.24
CA PRO A 17 20.03 22.31 10.11
C PRO A 17 19.51 21.12 9.26
N TYR A 18 18.35 20.56 9.61
CA TYR A 18 17.71 19.43 8.96
C TYR A 18 16.61 19.88 8.01
N HIS A 19 16.28 19.07 7.01
CA HIS A 19 15.18 19.38 6.09
C HIS A 19 13.84 19.08 6.76
N HIS A 20 13.34 20.05 7.53
CA HIS A 20 12.18 19.89 8.41
C HIS A 20 10.94 19.23 7.78
N GLN A 21 10.67 19.37 6.48
CA GLN A 21 9.56 18.67 5.84
C GLN A 21 9.82 17.17 5.67
N TYR A 22 10.91 16.79 5.00
CA TYR A 22 11.26 15.38 4.78
C TYR A 22 11.63 14.66 6.07
N ASP A 23 12.44 15.28 6.92
CA ASP A 23 12.94 14.64 8.15
C ASP A 23 11.84 14.49 9.21
N ASN A 24 10.75 15.28 9.12
CA ASN A 24 9.57 15.08 9.96
C ASN A 24 8.62 14.01 9.44
N LEU A 25 8.71 13.53 8.19
CA LEU A 25 7.78 12.51 7.67
C LEU A 25 7.76 11.23 8.53
N PRO A 26 8.92 10.62 8.88
CA PRO A 26 8.93 9.46 9.78
C PRO A 26 8.34 9.77 11.16
N LEU A 27 8.60 10.97 11.68
CA LEU A 27 8.10 11.41 12.99
C LEU A 27 6.58 11.60 12.97
N GLN A 28 6.03 12.18 11.90
CA GLN A 28 4.59 12.31 11.67
C GLN A 28 3.91 10.95 11.57
N HIS A 29 4.53 9.98 10.89
CA HIS A 29 4.00 8.61 10.83
C HIS A 29 3.97 7.93 12.21
N ILE A 30 4.99 8.15 13.05
CA ILE A 30 4.99 7.64 14.42
C ILE A 30 3.86 8.25 15.24
N LEU A 31 3.62 9.57 15.13
CA LEU A 31 2.52 10.26 15.82
C LEU A 31 1.14 9.75 15.36
N ALA A 32 0.96 9.56 14.06
CA ALA A 32 -0.27 8.99 13.50
C ALA A 32 -0.51 7.57 14.05
N ARG A 33 0.54 6.73 14.08
CA ARG A 33 0.47 5.37 14.64
C ARG A 33 0.12 5.39 16.14
N GLN A 34 0.71 6.29 16.93
CA GLN A 34 0.39 6.43 18.35
C GLN A 34 -1.09 6.79 18.56
N THR A 35 -1.62 7.68 17.73
CA THR A 35 -3.04 8.07 17.76
C THR A 35 -3.95 6.87 17.48
N LEU A 36 -3.63 6.06 16.47
CA LEU A 36 -4.38 4.85 16.14
C LEU A 36 -4.34 3.79 17.26
N ILE A 37 -3.18 3.62 17.90
CA ILE A 37 -3.04 2.70 19.03
C ILE A 37 -3.91 3.15 20.20
N ASN A 38 -3.89 4.44 20.56
CA ASN A 38 -4.73 4.96 21.63
C ASN A 38 -6.22 4.74 21.32
N LEU A 39 -6.65 5.04 20.10
CA LEU A 39 -8.03 4.81 19.67
C LEU A 39 -8.44 3.33 19.79
N ALA A 40 -7.60 2.40 19.33
CA ALA A 40 -7.89 0.96 19.42
C ALA A 40 -7.96 0.48 20.87
N VAL A 41 -7.11 1.01 21.75
CA VAL A 41 -7.14 0.70 23.19
C VAL A 41 -8.41 1.25 23.84
N ASP A 42 -8.82 2.46 23.49
CA ASP A 42 -10.06 3.06 24.00
C ASP A 42 -11.28 2.25 23.55
N GLN A 43 -11.35 1.88 22.27
CA GLN A 43 -12.39 1.00 21.74
C GLN A 43 -12.42 -0.35 22.43
N ASN A 44 -11.26 -1.00 22.63
CA ASN A 44 -11.20 -2.26 23.36
C ASN A 44 -11.64 -2.09 24.82
N THR A 45 -11.31 -0.97 25.44
CA THR A 45 -11.75 -0.67 26.81
C THR A 45 -13.26 -0.50 26.85
N GLU A 46 -13.85 0.22 25.89
CA GLU A 46 -15.30 0.39 25.76
C GLU A 46 -16.00 -0.96 25.54
N VAL A 47 -15.52 -1.79 24.60
CA VAL A 47 -16.07 -3.13 24.36
C VAL A 47 -16.00 -3.99 25.62
N LEU A 48 -14.90 -3.94 26.38
CA LEU A 48 -14.78 -4.68 27.64
C LEU A 48 -15.72 -4.13 28.72
N GLU A 49 -15.94 -2.82 28.77
CA GLU A 49 -16.87 -2.13 29.66
C GLU A 49 -18.34 -2.36 29.28
N GLU A 50 -18.66 -2.57 28.00
CA GLU A 50 -19.99 -2.97 27.55
C GLU A 50 -20.23 -4.47 27.80
N ALA A 51 -19.23 -5.31 27.52
CA ALA A 51 -19.31 -6.77 27.67
C ALA A 51 -19.49 -7.22 29.13
N LYS A 52 -19.14 -6.41 30.12
CA LYS A 52 -19.48 -6.69 31.53
C LYS A 52 -20.97 -6.52 31.84
N GLY A 53 -21.74 -5.86 30.97
CA GLY A 53 -23.16 -5.56 31.18
C GLY A 53 -23.41 -4.76 32.45
N SER A 54 -24.63 -4.86 33.01
CA SER A 54 -25.01 -4.20 34.27
C SER A 54 -24.44 -4.87 35.52
N ALA A 55 -23.81 -6.04 35.37
CA ALA A 55 -23.31 -6.83 36.49
C ALA A 55 -22.02 -6.25 37.12
N GLY A 56 -21.28 -5.40 36.41
CA GLY A 56 -20.12 -4.70 36.96
C GLY A 56 -18.90 -5.60 37.15
N THR A 57 -18.45 -5.82 38.38
CA THR A 57 -17.20 -6.54 38.69
C THR A 57 -17.32 -8.05 38.40
N LEU A 58 -16.17 -8.72 38.20
CA LEU A 58 -16.13 -10.18 38.02
C LEU A 58 -16.76 -10.92 39.23
N SER A 59 -16.55 -10.44 40.45
CA SER A 59 -17.17 -11.00 41.65
C SER A 59 -18.68 -10.90 41.62
N ASN A 60 -19.24 -9.79 41.15
CA ASN A 60 -20.70 -9.64 41.01
C ASN A 60 -21.25 -10.56 39.91
N ARG A 61 -20.53 -10.71 38.79
CA ARG A 61 -20.91 -11.65 37.72
C ARG A 61 -20.90 -13.09 38.22
N LEU A 62 -19.84 -13.49 38.93
CA LEU A 62 -19.75 -14.81 39.57
C LEU A 62 -20.90 -15.02 40.56
N ALA A 63 -21.16 -14.07 41.46
CA ALA A 63 -22.27 -14.14 42.41
C ALA A 63 -23.66 -14.22 41.75
N GLN A 64 -23.82 -13.69 40.54
CA GLN A 64 -25.04 -13.84 39.75
C GLN A 64 -25.14 -15.25 39.14
N THR A 65 -24.02 -15.85 38.73
CA THR A 65 -23.99 -17.16 38.06
C THR A 65 -23.75 -18.36 38.98
N THR A 66 -23.33 -18.17 40.24
CA THR A 66 -23.05 -19.26 41.19
C THR A 66 -23.91 -19.17 42.44
N GLU A 67 -24.35 -20.33 42.95
CA GLU A 67 -24.97 -20.49 44.26
C GLU A 67 -23.93 -20.32 45.38
N GLU A 68 -24.38 -20.19 46.64
CA GLU A 68 -23.51 -20.11 47.82
C GLU A 68 -22.65 -21.37 48.00
N SER A 69 -23.08 -22.51 47.45
CA SER A 69 -22.32 -23.76 47.39
C SER A 69 -21.17 -23.76 46.37
N GLY A 70 -21.10 -22.75 45.49
CA GLY A 70 -20.13 -22.66 44.40
C GLY A 70 -20.55 -23.36 43.09
N GLU A 71 -21.72 -24.00 43.05
CA GLU A 71 -22.29 -24.56 41.81
C GLU A 71 -22.91 -23.46 40.93
N LEU A 72 -23.01 -23.66 39.62
CA LEU A 72 -23.67 -22.71 38.72
C LEU A 72 -25.19 -22.72 38.95
N LYS A 73 -25.83 -21.55 39.00
CA LYS A 73 -27.29 -21.43 39.14
C LYS A 73 -27.96 -22.08 37.93
N SER A 74 -28.99 -22.89 38.18
CA SER A 74 -29.70 -23.64 37.12
C SER A 74 -30.35 -22.75 36.06
N ILE A 75 -30.69 -21.49 36.40
CA ILE A 75 -31.20 -20.49 35.44
C ILE A 75 -30.12 -19.91 34.51
N ALA A 76 -28.84 -20.02 34.87
CA ALA A 76 -27.72 -19.55 34.05
C ALA A 76 -27.31 -20.58 32.98
N VAL A 77 -27.75 -21.83 33.14
CA VAL A 77 -27.66 -22.89 32.16
C VAL A 77 -29.06 -23.08 31.62
N ASP A 78 -29.41 -22.39 30.53
CA ASP A 78 -30.71 -22.60 29.87
C ASP A 78 -30.75 -24.02 29.28
N ALA A 79 -31.18 -24.97 30.12
CA ALA A 79 -31.34 -26.36 29.76
C ALA A 79 -32.39 -26.56 28.65
N SER A 80 -33.21 -25.54 28.35
CA SER A 80 -34.19 -25.58 27.27
C SER A 80 -33.60 -25.19 25.91
N LEU A 81 -32.55 -24.35 25.86
CA LEU A 81 -31.91 -23.93 24.60
C LEU A 81 -30.78 -24.85 24.13
N HIS A 82 -30.26 -25.73 25.00
CA HIS A 82 -29.11 -26.59 24.66
C HIS A 82 -29.39 -28.10 24.76
N ASN A 83 -30.62 -28.53 25.03
CA ASN A 83 -30.95 -29.95 24.97
C ASN A 83 -31.35 -30.33 23.54
N ILE A 84 -30.38 -30.82 22.76
CA ILE A 84 -30.61 -31.32 21.40
C ILE A 84 -31.67 -32.44 21.36
N GLY A 85 -31.92 -33.13 22.48
CA GLY A 85 -32.98 -34.13 22.63
C GLY A 85 -34.40 -33.56 22.76
N ALA A 86 -34.56 -32.25 22.95
CA ALA A 86 -35.87 -31.58 22.92
C ALA A 86 -36.32 -31.24 21.49
N HIS A 87 -35.43 -31.37 20.49
CA HIS A 87 -35.73 -31.26 19.06
C HIS A 87 -36.00 -32.64 18.44
N THR A 88 -36.79 -33.48 19.13
CA THR A 88 -37.13 -34.83 18.66
C THR A 88 -38.44 -34.79 17.89
N ASP A 89 -38.36 -34.96 16.56
CA ASP A 89 -39.52 -34.93 15.66
C ASP A 89 -40.32 -36.25 15.63
N GLY A 90 -39.89 -37.25 16.41
CA GLY A 90 -40.59 -38.52 16.59
C GLY A 90 -39.73 -39.63 17.20
N SER A 91 -40.37 -40.76 17.54
CA SER A 91 -39.74 -41.96 18.10
C SER A 91 -40.05 -43.19 17.23
N TYR A 92 -39.06 -44.02 16.95
CA TYR A 92 -39.23 -45.25 16.16
C TYR A 92 -38.42 -46.37 16.83
N GLY A 93 -39.10 -47.44 17.22
CA GLY A 93 -38.47 -48.53 17.96
C GLY A 93 -38.00 -48.16 19.37
N GLY A 94 -38.52 -47.07 19.95
CA GLY A 94 -38.14 -46.59 21.29
C GLY A 94 -36.88 -45.71 21.33
N THR A 95 -36.34 -45.35 20.16
CA THR A 95 -35.24 -44.40 20.04
C THR A 95 -35.76 -43.14 19.37
N ASP A 96 -35.50 -41.99 19.99
CA ASP A 96 -35.86 -40.69 19.43
C ASP A 96 -34.82 -40.25 18.40
N TYR A 97 -35.29 -39.65 17.30
CA TYR A 97 -34.42 -39.25 16.20
C TYR A 97 -34.90 -37.92 15.60
N VAL A 98 -33.92 -37.13 15.13
CA VAL A 98 -34.16 -35.86 14.43
C VAL A 98 -34.18 -36.15 12.93
N ARG A 99 -35.26 -35.79 12.24
CA ARG A 99 -35.32 -35.87 10.77
C ARG A 99 -35.42 -34.47 10.21
N MET A 100 -34.52 -34.10 9.30
CA MET A 100 -34.84 -33.03 8.37
C MET A 100 -36.16 -33.37 7.67
N THR A 101 -37.12 -32.47 7.72
CA THR A 101 -38.39 -32.57 6.99
C THR A 101 -38.12 -32.73 5.49
N GLN A 102 -39.10 -33.25 4.74
CA GLN A 102 -38.95 -33.35 3.28
C GLN A 102 -38.61 -31.97 2.68
N SER A 103 -39.29 -30.91 3.14
CA SER A 103 -39.01 -29.53 2.72
C SER A 103 -37.61 -29.03 3.04
N GLU A 104 -36.94 -29.54 4.08
CA GLU A 104 -35.55 -29.19 4.39
C GLU A 104 -34.55 -29.99 3.56
N ARG A 105 -34.87 -31.26 3.26
CA ARG A 105 -34.08 -32.06 2.30
C ARG A 105 -34.15 -31.51 0.89
N ASP A 106 -35.33 -31.04 0.47
CA ASP A 106 -35.53 -30.44 -0.86
C ASP A 106 -34.67 -29.17 -1.04
N LYS A 107 -34.39 -28.42 0.03
CA LYS A 107 -33.44 -27.28 -0.01
C LYS A 107 -32.00 -27.71 -0.26
N LEU A 108 -31.58 -28.89 0.23
CA LEU A 108 -30.22 -29.41 0.00
C LEU A 108 -30.06 -29.98 -1.41
N ALA A 109 -31.14 -30.52 -2.00
CA ALA A 109 -31.13 -30.97 -3.39
C ALA A 109 -30.86 -29.81 -4.36
N LEU A 110 -31.46 -28.64 -4.11
CA LEU A 110 -31.19 -27.40 -4.87
C LEU A 110 -29.72 -26.95 -4.77
N VAL A 111 -29.09 -27.09 -3.60
CA VAL A 111 -27.66 -26.75 -3.42
C VAL A 111 -26.74 -27.67 -4.25
N SER A 112 -27.11 -28.93 -4.45
CA SER A 112 -26.33 -29.85 -5.31
C SER A 112 -26.44 -29.50 -6.79
N ASP A 113 -27.64 -29.10 -7.24
CA ASP A 113 -27.92 -28.85 -8.66
C ASP A 113 -27.52 -27.44 -9.12
N GLU A 114 -27.48 -26.45 -8.22
CA GLU A 114 -27.11 -25.06 -8.54
C GLU A 114 -25.62 -24.72 -8.29
N ALA A 115 -24.90 -25.51 -7.48
CA ALA A 115 -23.56 -25.11 -6.99
C ALA A 115 -22.35 -25.53 -7.85
N SER A 116 -22.52 -26.22 -8.98
CA SER A 116 -21.35 -26.84 -9.65
C SER A 116 -21.19 -26.65 -11.16
N ALA A 117 -21.96 -25.77 -11.81
CA ALA A 117 -21.74 -25.46 -13.21
C ALA A 117 -21.94 -23.96 -13.51
N ILE A 118 -20.97 -23.12 -13.13
CA ILE A 118 -20.84 -21.79 -13.72
C ILE A 118 -20.26 -21.99 -15.13
N GLN A 119 -21.12 -21.96 -16.15
CA GLN A 119 -20.72 -21.92 -17.54
C GLN A 119 -20.76 -20.46 -18.01
N ILE A 120 -19.59 -19.89 -18.27
CA ILE A 120 -19.46 -18.53 -18.82
C ILE A 120 -19.27 -18.68 -20.34
N GLN A 121 -20.25 -18.23 -21.13
CA GLN A 121 -20.21 -18.25 -22.59
C GLN A 121 -20.29 -16.82 -23.13
N PHE A 122 -19.34 -16.43 -23.96
CA PHE A 122 -19.32 -15.12 -24.63
C PHE A 122 -19.89 -15.30 -26.05
N GLU A 123 -21.08 -14.75 -26.33
CA GLU A 123 -21.73 -14.95 -27.63
C GLU A 123 -21.44 -13.86 -28.68
N THR A 124 -21.29 -12.57 -28.34
CA THR A 124 -21.01 -11.49 -29.33
C THR A 124 -20.41 -10.20 -28.74
N ILE A 125 -19.95 -9.30 -29.62
CA ILE A 125 -19.30 -7.99 -29.37
C ILE A 125 -20.27 -7.00 -28.72
N SER A 126 -20.61 -7.21 -27.45
CA SER A 126 -21.11 -6.16 -26.55
C SER A 126 -21.03 -6.70 -25.14
N ASP A 127 -20.02 -6.28 -24.37
CA ASP A 127 -19.84 -6.13 -22.90
C ASP A 127 -20.69 -6.93 -21.88
N ILE A 128 -21.38 -7.99 -22.30
CA ILE A 128 -22.46 -8.63 -21.58
C ILE A 128 -22.12 -10.11 -21.43
N VAL A 129 -21.88 -10.51 -20.18
CA VAL A 129 -21.86 -11.91 -19.78
C VAL A 129 -23.24 -12.24 -19.24
N LEU A 130 -23.92 -13.18 -19.90
CA LEU A 130 -25.21 -13.70 -19.47
C LEU A 130 -25.00 -14.81 -18.45
N PHE A 131 -25.44 -14.61 -17.21
CA PHE A 131 -25.66 -15.69 -16.25
C PHE A 131 -27.14 -16.08 -16.31
N THR A 132 -27.44 -17.33 -15.93
CA THR A 132 -28.81 -17.88 -15.96
C THR A 132 -29.82 -17.03 -15.18
N ASP A 133 -29.37 -16.24 -14.20
CA ASP A 133 -30.22 -15.40 -13.34
C ASP A 133 -29.80 -13.91 -13.24
N ASP A 134 -28.67 -13.48 -13.84
CA ASP A 134 -28.28 -12.05 -13.82
C ASP A 134 -27.25 -11.68 -14.91
N LEU A 135 -26.99 -10.39 -15.08
CA LEU A 135 -26.07 -9.84 -16.07
C LEU A 135 -24.79 -9.33 -15.39
N VAL A 136 -23.63 -9.87 -15.77
CA VAL A 136 -22.34 -9.28 -15.36
C VAL A 136 -21.76 -8.49 -16.51
N VAL A 137 -21.54 -7.20 -16.26
CA VAL A 137 -20.87 -6.29 -17.19
C VAL A 137 -19.40 -6.23 -16.82
N ILE A 138 -18.53 -6.59 -17.76
CA ILE A 138 -17.11 -6.31 -17.66
C ILE A 138 -16.88 -4.96 -18.32
N ALA A 139 -16.52 -3.96 -17.52
CA ALA A 139 -16.26 -2.62 -18.00
C ALA A 139 -14.76 -2.31 -17.99
N ASP A 140 -14.33 -1.52 -18.96
CA ASP A 140 -12.99 -0.93 -18.96
C ASP A 140 -12.78 -0.06 -17.72
N SER A 141 -11.51 0.06 -17.34
CA SER A 141 -11.04 1.00 -16.33
C SER A 141 -9.96 1.91 -16.94
N PRO A 142 -9.54 2.99 -16.27
CA PRO A 142 -8.47 3.84 -16.77
C PRO A 142 -7.14 3.13 -17.02
N THR A 143 -6.90 1.96 -16.42
CA THR A 143 -5.62 1.23 -16.50
C THR A 143 -5.73 -0.11 -17.22
N VAL A 144 -6.94 -0.60 -17.48
CA VAL A 144 -7.19 -1.90 -18.09
C VAL A 144 -8.34 -1.77 -19.08
N SER A 145 -8.07 -2.16 -20.33
CA SER A 145 -9.07 -2.38 -21.37
C SER A 145 -9.21 -3.86 -21.65
N TRP A 146 -10.44 -4.34 -21.84
CA TRP A 146 -10.69 -5.75 -22.11
C TRP A 146 -10.80 -6.03 -23.61
N ASN A 147 -10.27 -7.16 -24.05
CA ASN A 147 -10.40 -7.62 -25.43
C ASN A 147 -10.86 -9.08 -25.44
N VAL A 148 -11.79 -9.42 -26.32
CA VAL A 148 -12.26 -10.80 -26.51
C VAL A 148 -11.61 -11.33 -27.78
N GLU A 149 -10.63 -12.22 -27.64
CA GLU A 149 -9.93 -12.83 -28.79
C GLU A 149 -10.76 -13.93 -29.45
N SER A 150 -11.55 -14.65 -28.64
CA SER A 150 -12.48 -15.69 -29.11
C SER A 150 -13.60 -15.88 -28.07
N PRO A 151 -14.68 -16.62 -28.40
CA PRO A 151 -15.80 -16.89 -27.47
C PRO A 151 -15.43 -17.49 -26.11
N SER A 152 -14.18 -17.91 -25.90
CA SER A 152 -13.69 -18.46 -24.64
C SER A 152 -12.36 -17.86 -24.17
N VAL A 153 -11.88 -16.78 -24.82
CA VAL A 153 -10.62 -16.13 -24.47
C VAL A 153 -10.84 -14.62 -24.35
N VAL A 154 -10.70 -14.12 -23.13
CA VAL A 154 -10.71 -12.70 -22.81
C VAL A 154 -9.32 -12.31 -22.31
N THR A 155 -8.74 -11.25 -22.87
CA THR A 155 -7.46 -10.69 -22.47
C THR A 155 -7.64 -9.32 -21.81
N ALA A 156 -6.91 -9.09 -20.72
CA ALA A 156 -6.81 -7.80 -20.06
C ALA A 156 -5.59 -7.07 -20.63
N ASN A 157 -5.82 -6.03 -21.43
CA ASN A 157 -4.75 -5.19 -21.93
C ASN A 157 -4.51 -4.05 -20.95
N PHE A 158 -3.25 -3.83 -20.57
CA PHE A 158 -2.90 -2.62 -19.84
C PHE A 158 -3.13 -1.41 -20.74
N ALA A 159 -4.08 -0.57 -20.35
CA ALA A 159 -4.38 0.69 -21.03
C ALA A 159 -3.38 1.81 -20.65
N PHE A 160 -2.33 1.49 -19.88
CA PHE A 160 -1.32 2.47 -19.52
C PHE A 160 -0.61 2.94 -20.79
N PRO A 161 -0.68 4.24 -21.11
CA PRO A 161 -0.14 4.72 -22.37
C PRO A 161 1.37 4.53 -22.37
N VAL A 162 1.91 3.88 -23.42
CA VAL A 162 3.36 3.68 -23.59
C VAL A 162 4.10 5.02 -23.59
N SER A 163 3.42 6.12 -23.96
CA SER A 163 3.96 7.48 -23.85
C SER A 163 4.26 7.94 -22.41
N ALA A 164 3.69 7.29 -21.39
CA ALA A 164 4.02 7.52 -19.99
C ALA A 164 5.07 6.53 -19.45
N ALA A 165 5.41 5.49 -20.22
CA ALA A 165 6.43 4.53 -19.84
C ALA A 165 7.83 5.13 -20.03
N HIS A 166 8.63 5.06 -18.98
CA HIS A 166 10.01 5.53 -18.98
C HIS A 166 10.92 4.54 -18.25
N GLU A 167 12.19 4.53 -18.64
CA GLU A 167 13.25 3.78 -17.99
C GLU A 167 14.02 4.72 -17.06
N HIS A 168 14.11 4.36 -15.79
CA HIS A 168 14.95 5.08 -14.83
C HIS A 168 16.39 4.57 -14.91
N THR A 169 17.33 5.47 -15.14
CA THR A 169 18.76 5.21 -15.00
C THR A 169 19.23 5.78 -13.68
N TYR A 170 19.73 4.92 -12.79
CA TYR A 170 20.22 5.29 -11.46
C TYR A 170 21.75 5.22 -11.40
N ASP A 171 22.33 6.09 -10.58
CA ASP A 171 23.75 6.07 -10.21
C ASP A 171 24.71 6.07 -11.42
N ALA A 172 24.31 6.72 -12.52
CA ALA A 172 25.14 6.77 -13.72
C ALA A 172 26.32 7.73 -13.51
N ILE A 173 27.50 7.34 -14.00
CA ILE A 173 28.68 8.20 -14.02
C ILE A 173 28.69 8.96 -15.34
N PRO A 174 28.48 10.29 -15.34
CA PRO A 174 28.53 11.07 -16.56
C PRO A 174 29.95 11.13 -17.11
N VAL A 175 30.06 11.32 -18.44
CA VAL A 175 31.35 11.39 -19.14
C VAL A 175 31.60 12.82 -19.57
N HIS A 176 32.83 13.31 -19.46
CA HIS A 176 33.19 14.63 -19.99
C HIS A 176 32.86 14.76 -21.48
N ALA A 177 32.33 15.92 -21.87
CA ALA A 177 31.97 16.19 -23.26
C ALA A 177 33.19 16.06 -24.19
N ASN A 178 34.35 16.51 -23.73
CA ASN A 178 35.66 16.29 -24.35
C ASN A 178 36.54 15.41 -23.46
N ILE A 179 36.79 14.17 -23.89
CA ILE A 179 37.56 13.19 -23.13
C ILE A 179 39.07 13.46 -23.21
N SER A 180 39.57 14.05 -24.29
CA SER A 180 41.01 14.30 -24.45
C SER A 180 41.50 15.53 -23.67
N SER A 181 40.61 16.48 -23.39
CA SER A 181 40.87 17.65 -22.55
C SER A 181 39.60 18.00 -21.74
N PRO A 182 39.33 17.30 -20.62
CA PRO A 182 38.19 17.58 -19.76
C PRO A 182 38.22 19.01 -19.23
N ASP A 183 37.13 19.74 -19.41
CA ASP A 183 36.94 21.08 -18.84
C ASP A 183 36.29 21.06 -17.45
N TYR A 184 35.84 19.88 -17.00
CA TYR A 184 35.10 19.66 -15.75
C TYR A 184 33.84 20.52 -15.61
N ILE A 185 33.29 20.99 -16.74
CA ILE A 185 32.09 21.81 -16.84
C ILE A 185 31.04 21.09 -17.66
N ASN A 186 31.43 20.57 -18.82
CA ASN A 186 30.51 20.00 -19.80
C ASN A 186 30.53 18.48 -19.75
N TYR A 187 29.35 17.88 -19.60
CA TYR A 187 29.16 16.45 -19.41
C TYR A 187 28.10 15.89 -20.36
N LYS A 188 28.29 14.63 -20.75
CA LYS A 188 27.30 13.75 -21.36
C LYS A 188 26.74 12.85 -20.28
N THR A 189 25.44 12.56 -20.33
CA THR A 189 24.78 11.66 -19.37
C THR A 189 25.38 10.25 -19.37
N THR A 190 25.80 9.80 -20.55
CA THR A 190 26.46 8.50 -20.77
C THR A 190 27.61 8.66 -21.77
N SER A 191 28.31 7.57 -22.10
CA SER A 191 29.37 7.56 -23.12
C SER A 191 28.88 7.99 -24.53
N THR A 192 27.58 7.85 -24.82
CA THR A 192 26.98 8.14 -26.14
C THR A 192 26.03 9.33 -26.17
N SER A 193 25.99 10.17 -25.12
CA SER A 193 25.07 11.33 -25.03
C SER A 193 23.60 10.89 -25.15
N THR A 194 23.10 10.22 -24.12
CA THR A 194 21.74 9.67 -24.10
C THR A 194 20.74 10.75 -23.70
N ALA A 195 19.79 11.06 -24.61
CA ALA A 195 18.67 11.95 -24.34
C ALA A 195 17.84 11.47 -23.14
N PHE A 196 17.24 12.42 -22.42
CA PHE A 196 16.46 12.16 -21.21
C PHE A 196 15.16 12.98 -21.18
N VAL A 197 14.21 12.58 -20.35
CA VAL A 197 12.93 13.28 -20.17
C VAL A 197 13.20 14.64 -19.52
N THR A 198 12.68 15.73 -20.08
CA THR A 198 12.87 17.08 -19.53
C THR A 198 12.46 17.15 -18.06
N GLY A 199 13.33 17.71 -17.21
CA GLY A 199 13.12 17.81 -15.76
C GLY A 199 13.41 16.53 -14.96
N SER A 200 13.80 15.42 -15.61
CA SER A 200 14.13 14.16 -14.92
C SER A 200 15.59 14.09 -14.44
N LEU A 201 16.50 14.88 -15.01
CA LEU A 201 17.93 14.83 -14.67
C LEU A 201 18.16 15.30 -13.24
N ARG A 202 18.80 14.45 -12.45
CA ARG A 202 19.26 14.73 -11.09
C ARG A 202 20.78 14.61 -11.09
N VAL A 203 21.47 15.66 -10.67
CA VAL A 203 22.94 15.67 -10.61
C VAL A 203 23.38 15.75 -9.15
N TYR A 204 24.33 14.90 -8.77
CA TYR A 204 24.92 14.84 -7.44
C TYR A 204 26.42 15.03 -7.54
N ILE A 205 26.97 15.89 -6.69
CA ILE A 205 28.42 16.09 -6.56
C ILE A 205 28.80 15.85 -5.11
N ASN A 206 29.71 14.90 -4.87
CA ASN A 206 30.11 14.45 -3.53
C ASN A 206 28.90 14.07 -2.64
N GLY A 207 27.88 13.45 -3.25
CA GLY A 207 26.63 13.06 -2.56
C GLY A 207 25.62 14.19 -2.34
N ILE A 208 25.92 15.42 -2.75
CA ILE A 208 25.02 16.58 -2.62
C ILE A 208 24.27 16.77 -3.94
N ARG A 209 22.93 16.69 -3.90
CA ARG A 209 22.08 17.00 -5.05
C ARG A 209 22.11 18.50 -5.36
N ILE A 210 22.44 18.86 -6.59
CA ILE A 210 22.41 20.24 -7.07
C ILE A 210 21.12 20.51 -7.88
N SER A 211 20.72 21.78 -7.98
CA SER A 211 19.52 22.20 -8.71
C SER A 211 19.87 22.85 -10.05
N GLU A 212 18.92 22.80 -10.99
CA GLU A 212 18.97 23.53 -12.25
C GLU A 212 18.47 24.98 -12.07
N SER A 213 17.51 25.21 -11.16
CA SER A 213 16.91 26.52 -10.92
C SER A 213 17.69 27.40 -9.95
N ASP A 214 18.41 26.78 -9.01
CA ASP A 214 19.02 27.43 -7.86
C ASP A 214 20.43 26.91 -7.62
N THR A 215 21.26 27.72 -6.97
CA THR A 215 22.60 27.29 -6.56
C THR A 215 22.57 26.56 -5.22
N THR A 216 23.21 25.40 -5.15
CA THR A 216 23.45 24.63 -3.93
C THR A 216 24.91 24.72 -3.53
N LEU A 217 25.22 24.89 -2.24
CA LEU A 217 26.60 24.85 -1.78
C LEU A 217 27.12 23.40 -1.79
N VAL A 218 28.19 23.16 -2.55
CA VAL A 218 28.87 21.87 -2.65
C VAL A 218 30.27 22.00 -2.05
N TYR A 219 30.62 21.08 -1.17
CA TYR A 219 31.96 20.96 -0.60
C TYR A 219 32.89 20.25 -1.58
N SER A 220 34.06 20.82 -1.88
CA SER A 220 35.08 20.11 -2.66
C SER A 220 35.69 18.99 -1.81
N GLY A 221 35.82 17.79 -2.37
CA GLY A 221 36.14 16.55 -1.64
C GLY A 221 37.51 16.49 -0.93
N SER A 222 38.23 17.61 -0.83
CA SER A 222 39.51 17.73 -0.14
C SER A 222 39.31 18.11 1.34
N PRO A 223 40.18 17.66 2.28
CA PRO A 223 40.17 18.13 3.67
C PRO A 223 40.36 19.65 3.84
N SER A 224 40.91 20.32 2.83
CA SER A 224 41.05 21.78 2.78
C SER A 224 40.00 22.44 1.86
N GLY A 225 38.90 21.72 1.58
CA GLY A 225 37.92 22.12 0.60
C GLY A 225 37.14 23.38 0.97
N THR A 226 36.62 24.06 -0.04
CA THR A 226 35.76 25.23 0.13
C THR A 226 34.35 24.92 -0.34
N TRP A 227 33.35 25.38 0.41
CA TRP A 227 31.97 25.35 -0.04
C TRP A 227 31.79 26.34 -1.19
N THR A 228 31.35 25.85 -2.33
CA THR A 228 31.17 26.66 -3.53
C THR A 228 29.76 26.50 -4.06
N ALA A 229 29.13 27.61 -4.45
CA ALA A 229 27.79 27.61 -5.02
C ALA A 229 27.81 26.96 -6.42
N THR A 230 27.08 25.86 -6.56
CA THR A 230 27.04 25.05 -7.79
C THR A 230 25.59 24.87 -8.25
N SER A 231 25.38 25.00 -9.55
CA SER A 231 24.14 24.64 -10.25
C SER A 231 24.50 23.98 -11.59
N PHE A 232 23.51 23.48 -12.31
CA PHE A 232 23.70 22.96 -13.65
C PHE A 232 22.65 23.50 -14.63
N THR A 233 22.87 23.31 -15.92
CA THR A 233 21.89 23.53 -16.99
C THR A 233 21.83 22.26 -17.83
N GLY A 234 20.65 21.63 -17.88
CA GLY A 234 20.42 20.41 -18.63
C GLY A 234 20.04 20.67 -20.09
N ASP A 235 20.50 19.80 -20.99
CA ASP A 235 20.05 19.71 -22.36
C ASP A 235 19.50 18.30 -22.60
N ALA A 236 18.19 18.18 -22.37
CA ALA A 236 17.44 16.94 -22.46
C ALA A 236 17.51 16.29 -23.85
N VAL A 237 17.57 17.11 -24.90
CA VAL A 237 17.56 16.65 -26.30
C VAL A 237 18.90 16.05 -26.68
N ASN A 238 20.00 16.70 -26.29
CA ASN A 238 21.35 16.25 -26.64
C ASN A 238 21.95 15.28 -25.60
N GLY A 239 21.26 15.02 -24.49
CA GLY A 239 21.76 14.13 -23.44
C GLY A 239 23.00 14.69 -22.75
N THR A 240 23.06 16.00 -22.58
CA THR A 240 24.19 16.71 -21.99
C THR A 240 23.75 17.62 -20.85
N PHE A 241 24.70 18.04 -20.02
CA PHE A 241 24.50 19.14 -19.08
C PHE A 241 25.81 19.89 -18.84
N ALA A 242 25.69 21.13 -18.41
CA ALA A 242 26.84 21.97 -18.06
C ALA A 242 26.71 22.45 -16.61
N LEU A 243 27.79 22.34 -15.84
CA LEU A 243 27.88 22.96 -14.52
C LEU A 243 28.13 24.47 -14.68
N ASN A 244 27.71 25.27 -13.70
CA ASN A 244 27.99 26.71 -13.70
C ASN A 244 29.47 27.05 -13.42
N ARG A 245 30.29 26.06 -13.08
CA ARG A 245 31.72 26.16 -12.78
C ARG A 245 32.43 24.83 -13.01
N ALA A 246 33.75 24.87 -13.14
CA ALA A 246 34.56 23.65 -13.11
C ALA A 246 34.59 23.03 -11.70
N ILE A 247 34.59 21.71 -11.64
CA ILE A 247 34.86 20.94 -10.42
C ILE A 247 36.28 20.37 -10.42
N ASP A 248 36.74 19.93 -9.25
CA ASP A 248 38.07 19.35 -9.13
C ASP A 248 38.06 17.89 -9.58
N SER A 249 39.21 17.38 -10.04
CA SER A 249 39.33 15.97 -10.46
C SER A 249 39.11 14.96 -9.33
N GLY A 250 39.10 15.41 -8.07
CA GLY A 250 38.80 14.59 -6.90
C GLY A 250 37.31 14.56 -6.52
N ASP A 251 36.48 15.39 -7.15
CA ASP A 251 35.05 15.39 -6.90
C ASP A 251 34.38 14.19 -7.59
N THR A 252 33.44 13.55 -6.90
CA THR A 252 32.63 12.46 -7.45
C THR A 252 31.33 13.02 -7.99
N ILE A 253 31.03 12.74 -9.26
CA ILE A 253 29.76 13.12 -9.90
C ILE A 253 28.94 11.88 -10.24
N ILE A 254 27.67 11.90 -9.87
CA ILE A 254 26.67 10.87 -10.14
C ILE A 254 25.43 11.55 -10.70
N ILE A 255 24.73 10.89 -11.62
CA ILE A 255 23.46 11.36 -12.14
C ILE A 255 22.39 10.26 -12.12
N ASP A 256 21.14 10.69 -11.95
CA ASP A 256 19.96 9.89 -12.26
C ASP A 256 19.17 10.60 -13.37
N PHE A 257 18.54 9.86 -14.27
CA PHE A 257 17.66 10.45 -15.27
C PHE A 257 16.69 9.41 -15.83
N ASP A 258 15.60 9.90 -16.42
CA ASP A 258 14.56 9.06 -16.99
C ASP A 258 14.65 9.11 -18.52
N ARG A 259 14.46 7.98 -19.18
CA ARG A 259 14.44 7.86 -20.64
C ARG A 259 13.05 7.48 -21.11
N SER A 260 12.56 8.10 -22.18
CA SER A 260 11.34 7.61 -22.82
C SER A 260 11.57 6.24 -23.44
N LEU A 261 10.60 5.33 -23.31
CA LEU A 261 10.63 4.00 -23.92
C LEU A 261 10.10 3.99 -25.37
N THR A 262 9.83 5.18 -25.92
CA THR A 262 9.27 5.41 -27.27
C THR A 262 10.33 5.59 -28.33
#